data_AF-A0A5B0L0W6-F1
#
_entry.id   AF-A0A5B0L0W6-F1
#
_cell.length_a   1.000
_cell.length_b   1.000
_cell.length_c   1.000
_cell.angle_alpha   90.00
_cell.angle_beta   90.00
_cell.angle_gamma   90.00
#
_symmetry.space_group_name_H-M   'P 1'
#
loop_
_entity.id
_entity.type
_entity.pdbx_description
1 polymer ?
#
loop_
_entity_poly.entity_id
_entity_poly.type
_entity_poly.pdbx_seq_one_letter_code
_entity_poly.pdbx_strand_id
1 'polypeptide(L)'
;MARGGKSGGKKKKRKGSMLTLILLIIPAGLVVLPTSILFGIGMIPTIVAYVTDRDPEKSAPITVGGLNFCGCMPYAIELWKHNHTIGAAGKIFMDPLAWLVMYGAAAVGWALYFGIPPMVANFEVMRAEKRVSALKDVKVGLVQEWGPEVAGDLFDEAGGLSPDEQDQLAEPAGA
;
A
#
# COMPACT_ATOMS: atom_id res chain seq x y z
N MET A 1 51.06 -16.33 -14.98
CA MET A 1 49.91 -16.87 -14.21
C MET A 1 48.63 -16.24 -14.75
N ALA A 2 47.86 -16.99 -15.53
CA ALA A 2 46.57 -16.53 -16.08
C ALA A 2 45.43 -16.95 -15.13
N ARG A 3 44.61 -15.99 -14.67
CA ARG A 3 43.34 -16.29 -13.96
C ARG A 3 42.19 -16.10 -14.94
N GLY A 4 41.59 -17.22 -15.34
CA GLY A 4 40.46 -17.29 -16.25
C GLY A 4 39.18 -16.70 -15.63
N GLY A 5 38.52 -15.83 -16.39
CA GLY A 5 37.17 -15.36 -16.12
C GLY A 5 36.14 -16.46 -16.37
N LYS A 6 35.30 -16.75 -15.37
CA LYS A 6 34.15 -17.64 -15.51
C LYS A 6 33.02 -16.89 -16.24
N SER A 7 32.75 -17.31 -17.47
CA SER A 7 31.57 -16.93 -18.24
C SER A 7 30.30 -17.50 -17.60
N GLY A 8 29.35 -16.62 -17.26
CA GLY A 8 28.04 -16.97 -16.70
C GLY A 8 27.11 -17.58 -17.76
N GLY A 9 26.86 -18.88 -17.65
CA GLY A 9 25.92 -19.60 -18.51
C GLY A 9 24.47 -19.15 -18.28
N LYS A 10 23.85 -18.55 -19.30
CA LYS A 10 22.41 -18.27 -19.36
C LYS A 10 21.62 -19.59 -19.34
N LYS A 11 20.84 -19.84 -18.28
CA LYS A 11 19.97 -21.02 -18.15
C LYS A 11 18.86 -20.98 -19.21
N LYS A 12 18.94 -21.88 -20.20
CA LYS A 12 17.92 -22.10 -21.24
C LYS A 12 16.69 -22.76 -20.61
N LYS A 13 15.58 -22.01 -20.42
CA LYS A 13 14.32 -22.56 -19.88
C LYS A 13 13.83 -23.70 -20.79
N ARG A 14 13.68 -24.91 -20.23
CA ARG A 14 13.24 -26.12 -20.94
C ARG A 14 11.75 -26.01 -21.28
N LYS A 15 11.41 -25.96 -22.58
CA LYS A 15 10.03 -26.02 -23.10
C LYS A 15 9.19 -27.15 -22.49
N GLY A 16 9.82 -28.27 -22.11
CA GLY A 16 9.16 -29.40 -21.45
C GLY A 16 8.52 -29.06 -20.10
N SER A 17 9.14 -28.18 -19.29
CA SER A 17 8.59 -27.77 -17.99
C SER A 17 7.33 -26.91 -18.13
N MET A 18 7.25 -26.14 -19.22
CA MET A 18 6.08 -25.31 -19.50
C MET A 18 4.93 -26.16 -20.04
N LEU A 19 5.22 -27.16 -20.88
CA LEU A 19 4.21 -28.07 -21.41
C LEU A 19 3.61 -28.98 -20.33
N THR A 20 4.44 -29.50 -19.41
CA THR A 20 3.97 -30.28 -18.25
C THR A 20 3.13 -29.44 -17.29
N LEU A 21 3.47 -28.16 -17.12
CA LEU A 21 2.70 -27.23 -16.30
C LEU A 21 1.31 -26.98 -16.92
N ILE A 22 1.25 -26.74 -18.22
CA ILE A 22 0.01 -26.52 -18.97
C ILE A 22 -0.88 -27.78 -18.95
N LEU A 23 -0.30 -28.97 -19.15
CA LEU A 23 -1.00 -30.26 -19.13
C LEU A 23 -1.63 -30.57 -17.76
N LEU A 24 -1.04 -30.11 -16.66
CA LEU A 24 -1.56 -30.33 -15.31
C LEU A 24 -2.57 -29.24 -14.91
N ILE A 25 -2.28 -27.98 -15.21
CA ILE A 25 -3.11 -26.84 -14.81
C ILE A 25 -4.47 -26.81 -15.53
N ILE A 26 -4.51 -27.15 -16.83
CA ILE A 26 -5.76 -27.09 -17.62
C ILE A 26 -6.83 -28.05 -17.07
N PRO A 27 -6.57 -29.36 -16.88
CA PRO A 27 -7.57 -30.27 -16.33
C PRO A 27 -7.87 -29.99 -14.84
N ALA A 28 -6.90 -29.52 -14.06
CA ALA A 28 -7.18 -29.04 -12.71
C ALA A 28 -8.14 -27.84 -12.72
N GLY A 29 -7.98 -26.90 -13.66
CA GLY A 29 -8.90 -25.78 -13.85
C GLY A 29 -10.30 -26.20 -14.32
N LEU A 30 -10.41 -27.27 -15.13
CA LEU A 30 -11.70 -27.85 -15.53
C LEU A 30 -12.46 -28.48 -14.35
N VAL A 31 -11.76 -29.00 -13.34
CA VAL A 31 -12.38 -29.53 -12.11
C VAL A 31 -12.87 -28.39 -11.18
N VAL A 32 -12.33 -27.18 -11.32
CA VAL A 32 -12.73 -25.99 -10.53
C VAL A 32 -13.41 -24.92 -11.40
N LEU A 33 -14.18 -25.32 -12.41
CA LEU A 33 -14.93 -24.41 -13.28
C LEU A 33 -15.78 -23.38 -12.51
N PRO A 34 -16.61 -23.77 -11.52
CA PRO A 34 -17.48 -22.80 -10.82
C PRO A 34 -16.68 -21.75 -10.05
N THR A 35 -15.56 -22.13 -9.45
CA THR A 35 -14.72 -21.22 -8.67
C THR A 35 -13.87 -20.35 -9.58
N SER A 36 -13.46 -20.87 -10.74
CA SER A 36 -12.74 -20.10 -11.76
C SER A 36 -13.63 -18.99 -12.32
N ILE A 37 -14.91 -19.26 -12.54
CA ILE A 37 -15.89 -18.23 -12.95
C ILE A 37 -16.11 -17.22 -11.82
N LEU A 38 -16.25 -17.69 -10.57
CA LEU A 38 -16.38 -16.82 -9.39
C LEU A 38 -15.21 -15.84 -9.28
N PHE A 39 -13.98 -16.33 -9.26
CA PHE A 39 -12.80 -15.46 -9.18
C PHE A 39 -12.60 -14.64 -10.45
N GLY A 40 -12.94 -15.15 -11.63
CA GLY A 40 -12.84 -14.39 -12.88
C GLY A 40 -13.69 -13.12 -12.88
N ILE A 41 -14.91 -13.19 -12.33
CA ILE A 41 -15.83 -12.05 -12.23
C ILE A 41 -15.55 -11.25 -10.95
N GLY A 42 -15.43 -11.90 -9.80
CA GLY A 42 -15.19 -11.25 -8.51
C GLY A 42 -13.87 -10.47 -8.44
N MET A 43 -12.83 -10.93 -9.16
CA MET A 43 -11.51 -10.29 -9.16
C MET A 43 -11.35 -9.17 -10.21
N ILE A 44 -12.41 -8.78 -10.93
CA ILE A 44 -12.35 -7.66 -11.92
C ILE A 44 -11.73 -6.39 -11.31
N PRO A 45 -12.10 -5.94 -10.10
CA PRO A 45 -11.47 -4.76 -9.49
C PRO A 45 -9.95 -4.87 -9.32
N THR A 46 -9.42 -6.07 -9.11
CA THR A 46 -7.97 -6.34 -9.01
C THR A 46 -7.29 -6.21 -10.37
N ILE A 47 -7.96 -6.65 -11.44
CA ILE A 47 -7.49 -6.46 -12.81
C ILE A 47 -7.44 -4.97 -13.14
N VAL A 48 -8.48 -4.22 -12.75
CA VAL A 48 -8.51 -2.76 -12.90
C VAL A 48 -7.36 -2.11 -12.15
N ALA A 49 -7.10 -2.53 -10.90
CA ALA A 49 -5.96 -2.04 -10.12
C ALA A 49 -4.63 -2.34 -10.82
N TYR A 50 -4.45 -3.54 -11.36
CA TYR A 50 -3.22 -3.92 -12.05
C TYR A 50 -2.95 -3.08 -13.32
N VAL A 51 -4.00 -2.78 -14.08
CA VAL A 51 -3.93 -1.98 -15.31
C VAL A 51 -3.74 -0.50 -15.01
N THR A 52 -4.41 0.01 -13.98
CA THR A 52 -4.41 1.45 -13.64
C THR A 52 -3.16 1.85 -12.90
N ASP A 53 -2.57 0.93 -12.13
CA ASP A 53 -1.40 1.24 -11.31
C ASP A 53 -0.17 1.57 -12.16
N ARG A 54 0.31 2.80 -12.00
CA ARG A 54 1.52 3.33 -12.63
C ARG A 54 2.75 3.22 -11.72
N ASP A 55 2.58 2.84 -10.45
CA ASP A 55 3.69 2.68 -9.52
C ASP A 55 4.60 1.51 -9.95
N PRO A 56 5.93 1.70 -9.87
CA PRO A 56 6.89 0.65 -10.23
C PRO A 56 6.81 -0.56 -9.30
N GLU A 57 6.39 -0.37 -8.06
CA GLU A 57 6.26 -1.43 -7.04
C GLU A 57 4.94 -2.19 -7.11
N LYS A 58 3.99 -1.73 -7.95
CA LYS A 58 2.66 -2.32 -8.12
C LYS A 58 1.91 -2.46 -6.79
N SER A 59 1.94 -1.40 -6.00
CA SER A 59 1.34 -1.36 -4.67
C SER A 59 -0.18 -1.53 -4.71
N ALA A 60 -0.88 -0.94 -5.70
CA ALA A 60 -2.35 -0.99 -5.77
C ALA A 60 -2.90 -2.41 -6.02
N PRO A 61 -2.44 -3.21 -7.01
CA PRO A 61 -2.93 -4.56 -7.19
C PRO A 61 -2.56 -5.50 -6.05
N ILE A 62 -1.51 -5.21 -5.27
CA ILE A 62 -1.17 -6.02 -4.09
C ILE A 62 -2.19 -5.80 -2.97
N THR A 63 -2.46 -4.54 -2.59
CA THR A 63 -3.44 -4.22 -1.54
C THR A 63 -4.87 -4.53 -1.97
N VAL A 64 -5.29 -4.00 -3.13
CA VAL A 64 -6.65 -4.23 -3.65
C VAL A 64 -6.87 -5.70 -3.95
N GLY A 65 -5.87 -6.38 -4.50
CA GLY A 65 -5.96 -7.80 -4.84
C GLY A 65 -6.10 -8.69 -3.62
N GLY A 66 -5.33 -8.44 -2.56
CA GLY A 66 -5.44 -9.18 -1.30
C GLY A 66 -6.83 -9.01 -0.66
N LEU A 67 -7.31 -7.78 -0.57
CA LEU A 67 -8.61 -7.51 0.06
C LEU A 67 -9.78 -8.03 -0.78
N ASN A 68 -9.75 -7.83 -2.10
CA ASN A 68 -10.78 -8.35 -3.00
C ASN A 68 -10.83 -9.89 -2.99
N PHE A 69 -9.66 -10.54 -2.95
CA PHE A 69 -9.59 -12.00 -2.83
C PHE A 69 -10.24 -12.50 -1.53
N CYS A 70 -9.97 -11.82 -0.41
CA CYS A 70 -10.65 -12.11 0.86
C CYS A 70 -12.17 -11.93 0.77
N GLY A 71 -12.65 -10.90 0.06
CA GLY A 71 -14.08 -10.68 -0.20
C GLY A 71 -14.74 -11.76 -1.05
N CYS A 72 -14.00 -12.40 -1.95
CA CYS A 72 -14.46 -13.53 -2.76
C CYS A 72 -14.42 -14.87 -2.00
N MET A 73 -13.61 -14.97 -0.94
CA MET A 73 -13.36 -16.22 -0.22
C MET A 73 -14.60 -16.88 0.44
N PRO A 74 -15.53 -16.18 1.11
CA PRO A 74 -16.70 -16.82 1.71
C PRO A 74 -17.55 -17.56 0.66
N TYR A 75 -17.71 -16.97 -0.53
CA TYR A 75 -18.43 -17.56 -1.66
C TYR A 75 -17.68 -18.72 -2.30
N ALA A 76 -16.34 -18.65 -2.35
CA ALA A 76 -15.52 -19.78 -2.80
C ALA A 76 -15.67 -20.98 -1.85
N ILE A 77 -15.66 -20.75 -0.54
CA ILE A 77 -15.87 -21.78 0.48
C ILE A 77 -17.28 -22.38 0.37
N GLU A 78 -18.30 -21.56 0.10
CA GLU A 78 -19.67 -22.02 -0.09
C GLU A 78 -19.79 -22.95 -1.31
N LEU A 79 -19.16 -22.59 -2.43
CA LEU A 79 -19.04 -23.45 -3.61
C LEU A 79 -18.35 -24.78 -3.29
N TRP A 80 -17.33 -24.75 -2.44
CA TRP A 80 -16.60 -25.95 -2.03
C TRP A 80 -17.43 -26.89 -1.17
N LYS A 81 -18.32 -26.35 -0.33
CA LYS A 81 -19.17 -27.13 0.58
C LYS A 81 -20.42 -27.69 -0.08
N HIS A 82 -21.09 -26.92 -0.94
CA HIS A 82 -22.44 -27.26 -1.45
C HIS A 82 -22.44 -27.90 -2.84
N ASN A 83 -21.38 -28.65 -3.15
CA ASN A 83 -21.13 -29.34 -4.41
C ASN A 83 -20.78 -28.34 -5.54
N HIS A 84 -19.60 -28.50 -6.14
CA HIS A 84 -19.01 -27.60 -7.14
C HIS A 84 -19.85 -27.57 -8.44
N THR A 85 -20.98 -26.87 -8.42
CA THR A 85 -21.91 -26.79 -9.55
C THR A 85 -21.99 -25.37 -10.10
N ILE A 86 -22.23 -25.27 -11.41
CA ILE A 86 -22.45 -23.98 -12.08
C ILE A 86 -23.74 -23.31 -11.56
N GLY A 87 -24.75 -24.11 -11.21
CA GLY A 87 -26.00 -23.59 -10.63
C GLY A 87 -25.80 -22.89 -9.28
N ALA A 88 -24.91 -23.41 -8.42
CA ALA A 88 -24.56 -22.75 -7.16
C ALA A 88 -23.83 -21.43 -7.39
N ALA A 89 -22.86 -21.38 -8.31
CA ALA A 89 -22.19 -20.13 -8.70
C ALA A 89 -23.18 -19.10 -9.27
N GLY A 90 -24.13 -19.54 -10.10
CA GLY A 90 -25.18 -18.70 -10.63
C GLY A 90 -26.04 -18.05 -9.55
N LYS A 91 -26.39 -18.78 -8.48
CA LYS A 91 -27.13 -18.21 -7.34
C LYS A 91 -26.37 -17.10 -6.64
N ILE A 92 -25.05 -17.25 -6.46
CA ILE A 92 -24.19 -16.22 -5.87
C ILE A 92 -24.21 -14.96 -6.74
N PHE A 93 -24.12 -15.10 -8.06
CA PHE A 93 -24.17 -13.92 -8.95
C PHE A 93 -25.54 -13.24 -9.00
N MET A 94 -26.62 -13.95 -8.66
CA MET A 94 -27.96 -13.37 -8.57
C MET A 94 -28.22 -12.67 -7.22
N ASP A 95 -27.35 -12.85 -6.23
CA ASP A 95 -27.47 -12.21 -4.92
C ASP A 95 -26.77 -10.84 -4.90
N PRO A 96 -27.49 -9.72 -4.72
CA PRO A 96 -26.90 -8.40 -4.59
C PRO A 96 -25.89 -8.27 -3.44
N LEU A 97 -26.08 -9.02 -2.34
CA LEU A 97 -25.16 -8.99 -1.21
C LEU A 97 -23.80 -9.59 -1.57
N ALA A 98 -23.77 -10.58 -2.47
CA ALA A 98 -22.52 -11.14 -2.96
C ALA A 98 -21.65 -10.09 -3.66
N TRP A 99 -22.27 -9.29 -4.53
CA TRP A 99 -21.59 -8.17 -5.20
C TRP A 99 -21.10 -7.11 -4.21
N LEU A 100 -21.95 -6.75 -3.24
CA LEU A 100 -21.60 -5.75 -2.22
C LEU A 100 -20.39 -6.21 -1.40
N VAL A 101 -20.33 -7.49 -1.01
CA VAL A 101 -19.20 -8.00 -0.23
C VAL A 101 -17.92 -8.10 -1.07
N MET A 102 -18.00 -8.69 -2.27
CA MET A 102 -16.83 -8.84 -3.15
C MET A 102 -16.25 -7.47 -3.52
N TYR A 103 -17.09 -6.56 -4.02
CA TYR A 103 -16.64 -5.26 -4.51
C TYR A 103 -16.45 -4.25 -3.39
N GLY A 104 -17.18 -4.40 -2.28
CA GLY A 104 -16.95 -3.62 -1.07
C GLY A 104 -15.57 -3.91 -0.47
N ALA A 105 -15.15 -5.18 -0.44
CA ALA A 105 -13.80 -5.52 -0.02
C ALA A 105 -12.73 -4.89 -0.94
N ALA A 106 -12.96 -4.90 -2.26
CA ALA A 106 -12.09 -4.20 -3.21
C ALA A 106 -12.06 -2.68 -2.99
N ALA A 107 -13.21 -2.07 -2.68
CA ALA A 107 -13.31 -0.64 -2.38
C ALA A 107 -12.53 -0.27 -1.11
N VAL A 108 -12.55 -1.12 -0.07
CA VAL A 108 -11.69 -0.94 1.10
C VAL A 108 -10.21 -1.02 0.71
N GLY A 109 -9.84 -1.94 -0.19
CA GLY A 109 -8.48 -2.00 -0.74
C GLY A 109 -8.04 -0.69 -1.40
N TRP A 110 -8.92 -0.08 -2.20
CA TRP A 110 -8.66 1.22 -2.80
C TRP A 110 -8.58 2.35 -1.78
N ALA A 111 -9.46 2.33 -0.77
CA ALA A 111 -9.42 3.29 0.33
C ALA A 111 -8.08 3.22 1.10
N LEU A 112 -7.53 2.02 1.32
CA LEU A 112 -6.21 1.85 1.93
C LEU A 112 -5.10 2.35 1.01
N TYR A 113 -5.14 2.04 -0.29
CA TYR A 113 -4.13 2.50 -1.25
C TYR A 113 -4.02 4.04 -1.27
N PHE A 114 -5.14 4.75 -1.27
CA PHE A 114 -5.12 6.22 -1.25
C PHE A 114 -4.99 6.83 0.14
N GLY A 115 -5.47 6.14 1.18
CA GLY A 115 -5.51 6.68 2.54
C GLY A 115 -4.20 6.54 3.31
N ILE A 116 -3.45 5.46 3.10
CA ILE A 116 -2.20 5.21 3.84
C ILE A 116 -1.12 6.26 3.53
N PRO A 117 -0.81 6.63 2.27
CA PRO A 117 0.25 7.60 1.97
C PRO A 117 0.09 8.97 2.66
N PRO A 118 -1.07 9.68 2.57
CA PRO A 118 -1.24 10.95 3.26
C PRO A 118 -1.29 10.79 4.78
N MET A 119 -1.81 9.68 5.29
CA MET A 119 -1.80 9.40 6.73
C MET A 119 -0.37 9.32 7.27
N VAL A 120 0.52 8.61 6.57
CA VAL A 120 1.93 8.51 6.94
C VAL A 120 2.64 9.86 6.81
N ALA A 121 2.39 10.60 5.72
CA ALA A 121 2.95 11.94 5.55
C ALA A 121 2.58 12.88 6.71
N ASN A 122 1.31 12.91 7.11
CA ASN A 122 0.85 13.72 8.24
C ASN A 122 1.48 13.29 9.57
N PHE A 123 1.66 11.98 9.77
CA PHE A 123 2.32 11.46 10.97
C PHE A 123 3.79 11.87 11.05
N GLU A 124 4.51 11.85 9.93
CA GLU A 124 5.89 12.32 9.85
C GLU A 124 6.01 13.82 10.13
N VAL A 125 5.11 14.65 9.59
CA VAL A 125 5.07 16.10 9.89
C VAL A 125 4.85 16.35 11.38
N MET A 126 3.85 15.72 11.98
CA MET A 126 3.58 15.86 13.42
C MET A 126 4.78 15.43 14.28
N ARG A 127 5.50 14.38 13.86
CA ARG A 127 6.71 13.93 14.55
C ARG A 127 7.86 14.93 14.40
N ALA A 128 8.03 15.50 13.22
CA ALA A 128 9.02 16.54 12.96
C ALA A 128 8.75 17.80 13.79
N GLU A 129 7.49 18.26 13.86
CA GLU A 129 7.08 19.40 14.68
C GLU A 129 7.38 19.18 16.17
N LYS A 130 7.05 18.00 16.71
CA LYS A 130 7.39 17.65 18.11
C LYS A 130 8.90 17.68 18.35
N ARG A 131 9.69 17.21 17.38
CA ARG A 131 11.15 17.25 17.49
C ARG A 131 11.67 18.68 17.46
N VAL A 132 11.12 19.53 16.60
CA VAL A 132 11.46 20.96 16.54
C VAL A 132 11.09 21.67 17.84
N SER A 133 9.89 21.46 18.37
CA SER A 133 9.45 22.04 19.65
C SER A 133 10.40 21.66 20.79
N ALA A 134 10.73 20.37 20.94
CA ALA A 134 11.65 19.93 21.98
C ALA A 134 13.05 20.55 21.85
N LEU A 135 13.53 20.79 20.62
CA LEU A 135 14.80 21.48 20.39
C LEU A 135 14.69 22.98 20.70
N LYS A 136 13.56 23.62 20.40
CA LYS A 136 13.30 25.02 20.77
C LYS A 136 13.28 25.18 22.29
N ASP A 137 12.61 24.29 23.02
CA ASP A 137 12.57 24.32 24.49
C ASP A 137 13.97 24.21 25.11
N VAL A 138 14.81 23.31 24.57
CA VAL A 138 16.21 23.16 25.00
C VAL A 138 17.03 24.42 24.71
N LYS A 139 16.87 25.03 23.53
CA LYS A 139 17.54 26.29 23.18
C LYS A 139 17.14 27.43 24.13
N VAL A 140 15.86 27.57 24.44
CA VAL A 140 15.37 28.59 25.38
C VAL A 140 15.98 28.40 26.77
N GLY A 141 16.07 27.15 27.25
CA GLY A 141 16.72 26.86 28.54
C GLY A 141 18.21 27.23 28.56
N LEU A 142 18.94 26.94 27.47
CA LEU A 142 20.35 27.31 27.34
C LEU A 142 20.57 28.83 27.38
N VAL A 143 19.72 29.59 26.69
CA VAL A 143 19.80 31.06 26.69
C VAL A 143 19.49 31.64 28.08
N GLN A 144 18.55 31.05 28.82
CA GLN A 144 18.24 31.49 30.18
C GLN A 144 19.39 31.24 31.18
N GLU A 145 20.08 30.11 31.06
CA GLU A 145 21.16 29.74 31.98
C GLU A 145 22.50 30.39 31.63
N TRP A 146 22.81 30.54 30.33
CA TRP A 146 24.12 30.99 29.86
C TRP A 146 24.12 32.41 29.26
N GLY A 147 22.96 33.05 29.17
CA GLY A 147 22.80 34.39 28.61
C GLY A 147 22.62 34.42 27.09
N PRO A 148 22.29 35.61 26.53
CA PRO A 148 21.97 35.78 25.11
C PRO A 148 23.17 35.53 24.19
N GLU A 149 24.40 35.56 24.71
CA GLU A 149 25.63 35.30 23.94
C GLU A 149 25.68 33.88 23.33
N VAL A 150 24.91 32.92 23.90
CA VAL A 150 24.82 31.53 23.44
C VAL A 150 23.66 31.31 22.45
N ALA A 151 22.79 32.31 22.27
CA ALA A 151 21.58 32.20 21.44
C ALA A 151 21.86 32.01 19.94
N GLY A 152 23.01 32.48 19.44
CA GLY A 152 23.19 32.68 17.99
C GLY A 152 22.11 33.62 17.44
N ASP A 153 21.74 33.46 16.17
CA ASP A 153 20.80 34.35 15.44
C ASP A 153 19.33 34.35 15.94
N LEU A 154 18.99 33.63 17.03
CA LEU A 154 17.60 33.46 17.51
C LEU A 154 17.10 34.61 18.40
N PHE A 155 18.01 35.25 19.13
CA PHE A 155 17.69 36.36 20.03
C PHE A 155 18.60 37.52 19.69
N ASP A 156 18.02 38.71 19.52
CA ASP A 156 18.78 39.94 19.29
C ASP A 156 19.68 40.23 20.51
N GLU A 157 20.71 41.06 20.35
CA GLU A 157 21.65 41.42 21.43
C GLU A 157 20.97 41.99 22.70
N ALA A 158 19.71 42.42 22.58
CA ALA A 158 18.88 42.88 23.70
C ALA A 158 18.13 41.75 24.45
N GLY A 159 18.29 40.48 24.06
CA GLY A 159 17.59 39.32 24.64
C GLY A 159 16.12 39.20 24.22
N GLY A 160 15.68 39.97 23.22
CA GLY A 160 14.38 39.83 22.55
C GLY A 160 14.44 38.81 21.42
N LEU A 161 13.32 38.17 21.08
CA LEU A 161 13.23 37.28 19.91
C LEU A 161 13.60 38.06 18.65
N SER A 162 14.38 37.50 17.72
CA SER A 162 14.77 38.26 16.52
C SER A 162 13.57 38.65 15.65
N PRO A 163 13.61 39.78 14.93
CA PRO A 163 12.47 40.30 14.15
C PRO A 163 11.97 39.27 13.12
N ASP A 164 12.90 38.50 12.57
CA ASP A 164 12.63 37.43 11.58
C ASP A 164 11.83 36.27 12.19
N GLU A 165 12.00 35.98 13.49
CA GLU A 165 11.20 34.98 14.20
C GLU A 165 9.89 35.59 14.75
N GLN A 166 9.86 36.88 15.10
CA GLN A 166 8.62 37.56 15.50
C GLN A 166 7.62 37.60 14.34
N ASP A 167 8.08 37.86 13.12
CA ASP A 167 7.24 37.88 11.92
C ASP A 167 6.71 36.47 11.56
N GLN A 168 7.54 35.43 11.72
CA GLN A 168 7.12 34.03 11.52
C GLN A 168 6.12 33.52 12.57
N LEU A 169 6.11 34.11 13.77
CA LEU A 169 5.14 33.78 14.83
C LEU A 169 3.87 34.64 14.76
N ALA A 170 3.95 35.83 14.16
CA ALA A 170 2.82 36.73 13.98
C ALA A 170 1.96 36.39 12.74
N GLU A 171 2.50 35.65 11.78
CA GLU A 171 1.74 35.14 10.64
C GLU A 171 0.87 33.95 11.11
N PRO A 172 -0.48 34.04 11.06
CA PRO A 172 -1.31 32.87 11.36
C PRO A 172 -0.99 31.81 10.30
N ALA A 173 -0.54 30.64 10.75
CA ALA A 173 -0.35 29.47 9.90
C ALA A 173 -1.61 29.22 9.04
N GLY A 174 -1.63 29.70 7.80
CA GLY A 174 -2.85 29.74 7.00
C GLY A 174 -2.71 30.41 5.64
N ALA A 175 -2.16 29.67 4.68
CA ALA A 175 -2.67 29.56 3.31
C ALA A 175 -2.18 28.26 2.67
#